data_AF-A0A346C9S1-F1
#
_entry.id   AF-A0A346C9S1-F1
#
_cell.length_a   1.000
_cell.length_b   1.000
_cell.length_c   1.000
_cell.angle_alpha   90.00
_cell.angle_beta   90.00
_cell.angle_gamma   90.00
#
_symmetry.space_group_name_H-M   'P 1'
#
loop_
_entity.id
_entity.type
_entity.pdbx_description
1 polymer ?
#
loop_
_entity_poly.entity_id
_entity_poly.type
_entity_poly.pdbx_seq_one_letter_code
_entity_poly.pdbx_strand_id
1 'polypeptide(L)'
;MTDNPPERPAARPVPPPLPTAPPAPTTTGRRPGKRTLIVAATVAVLLVGGGVTWWALGDGDDAMDHVEVSGGKLVVEDSDDEYCDDNDVYSFNDCDADTDETYEFVYKISNEGDGPANYAVVVNAFDEDGDFVGQTFISSTHLAAGKTDADKGEFTEYSEFANKRELSDIASVRVAHVERLALAN
;
A
#
# COMPACT_ATOMS: atom_id res chain seq x y z
N MET A 1 23.24 50.62 -14.22
CA MET A 1 23.37 49.18 -14.52
C MET A 1 23.86 48.51 -13.26
N THR A 2 22.99 47.81 -12.55
CA THR A 2 23.31 47.04 -11.34
C THR A 2 23.30 45.57 -11.71
N ASP A 3 24.48 44.95 -11.68
CA ASP A 3 24.67 43.51 -11.82
C ASP A 3 24.11 42.80 -10.59
N ASN A 4 23.11 41.93 -10.78
CA ASN A 4 22.71 40.93 -9.78
C ASN A 4 23.47 39.63 -10.07
N PRO A 5 24.10 38.99 -9.07
CA PRO A 5 24.73 37.69 -9.25
C PRO A 5 23.67 36.60 -9.51
N PRO A 6 24.00 35.53 -10.26
CA PRO A 6 23.05 34.47 -10.57
C PRO A 6 22.67 33.69 -9.30
N GLU A 7 21.35 33.53 -9.12
CA GLU A 7 20.74 32.78 -8.04
C GLU A 7 21.14 31.29 -8.15
N ARG A 8 21.74 30.75 -7.09
CA ARG A 8 22.09 29.32 -7.00
C ARG A 8 20.79 28.53 -6.85
N PRO A 9 20.57 27.44 -7.62
CA PRO A 9 19.40 26.59 -7.45
C PRO A 9 19.32 26.06 -6.01
N ALA A 10 18.12 26.13 -5.41
CA ALA A 10 17.86 25.57 -4.10
C ALA A 10 18.25 24.08 -4.06
N ALA A 11 18.99 23.69 -3.03
CA ALA A 11 19.30 22.28 -2.80
C ALA A 11 18.00 21.52 -2.55
N ARG A 12 17.81 20.39 -3.23
CA ARG A 12 16.66 19.51 -2.99
C ARG A 12 16.70 19.01 -1.54
N PRO A 13 15.55 18.88 -0.86
CA PRO A 13 15.49 18.25 0.45
C PRO A 13 16.11 16.84 0.38
N VAL A 14 17.01 16.54 1.31
CA VAL A 14 17.55 15.18 1.47
C VAL A 14 16.45 14.34 2.14
N PRO A 15 16.05 13.20 1.56
CA PRO A 15 15.08 12.32 2.21
C PRO A 15 15.64 11.83 3.55
N PRO A 16 14.78 11.63 4.58
CA PRO A 16 15.22 11.11 5.85
C PRO A 16 15.90 9.74 5.68
N PRO A 17 16.89 9.41 6.53
CA PRO A 17 17.55 8.11 6.46
C PRO A 17 16.54 6.99 6.73
N LEU A 18 16.59 5.94 5.90
CA LEU A 18 15.82 4.72 6.10
C LEU A 18 16.11 4.15 7.50
N PRO A 19 15.10 3.70 8.25
CA PRO A 19 15.31 3.03 9.53
C PRO A 19 16.18 1.79 9.33
N THR A 20 17.16 1.62 10.23
CA THR A 20 18.09 0.49 10.18
C THR A 20 17.33 -0.79 10.46
N ALA A 21 17.41 -1.77 9.54
CA ALA A 21 16.79 -3.06 9.72
C ALA A 21 17.26 -3.73 11.03
N PRO A 22 16.36 -4.39 11.79
CA PRO A 22 16.74 -5.15 12.96
C PRO A 22 17.69 -6.31 12.57
N PRO A 23 18.61 -6.72 13.47
CA PRO A 23 19.55 -7.79 13.18
C PRO A 23 18.82 -9.11 12.92
N ALA A 24 19.17 -9.76 11.81
CA ALA A 24 18.63 -11.06 11.45
C ALA A 24 18.98 -12.12 12.52
N PRO A 25 18.04 -13.01 12.88
CA PRO A 25 18.34 -14.13 13.76
C PRO A 25 19.33 -15.09 13.09
N THR A 26 20.34 -15.52 13.85
CA THR A 26 21.33 -16.50 13.44
C THR A 26 20.69 -17.88 13.34
N THR A 27 20.45 -18.36 12.12
CA THR A 27 19.99 -19.74 11.90
C THR A 27 21.18 -20.69 11.93
N THR A 28 21.20 -21.58 12.92
CA THR A 28 22.06 -22.76 12.92
C THR A 28 21.40 -23.85 12.09
N GLY A 29 22.14 -24.37 11.11
CA GLY A 29 21.60 -25.26 10.09
C GLY A 29 21.20 -26.65 10.58
N ARG A 30 20.25 -27.26 9.88
CA ARG A 30 20.13 -28.71 9.75
C ARG A 30 19.61 -29.08 8.36
N ARG A 31 20.31 -30.03 7.72
CA ARG A 31 20.18 -30.48 6.32
C ARG A 31 19.10 -31.58 6.12
N PRO A 32 18.82 -32.03 4.86
CA PRO A 32 17.47 -32.20 4.32
C PRO A 32 16.94 -33.64 4.29
N GLY A 33 15.63 -33.79 4.07
CA GLY A 33 14.98 -35.06 3.73
C GLY A 33 13.82 -34.87 2.75
N LYS A 34 13.91 -35.52 1.59
CA LYS A 34 12.91 -35.55 0.50
C LYS A 34 11.64 -36.29 0.92
N ARG A 35 10.46 -35.85 0.44
CA ARG A 35 9.42 -36.66 -0.24
C ARG A 35 8.19 -35.81 -0.63
N THR A 36 7.43 -36.35 -1.57
CA THR A 36 6.65 -35.73 -2.63
C THR A 36 5.13 -35.71 -2.34
N LEU A 37 4.42 -34.79 -3.02
CA LEU A 37 3.06 -34.86 -3.60
C LEU A 37 1.79 -34.72 -2.72
N ILE A 38 1.15 -33.55 -2.89
CA ILE A 38 -0.27 -33.18 -3.13
C ILE A 38 -1.40 -34.03 -2.50
N VAL A 39 -2.26 -33.39 -1.70
CA VAL A 39 -3.74 -33.55 -1.72
C VAL A 39 -4.41 -32.25 -1.25
N ALA A 40 -5.39 -31.76 -2.02
CA ALA A 40 -6.26 -30.63 -1.72
C ALA A 40 -7.14 -30.85 -0.48
N ALA A 41 -7.35 -29.81 0.33
CA ALA A 41 -8.44 -29.75 1.29
C ALA A 41 -8.84 -28.28 1.53
N THR A 42 -10.00 -27.90 1.00
CA THR A 42 -10.76 -26.72 1.40
C THR A 42 -11.04 -26.78 2.90
N VAL A 43 -10.52 -25.81 3.65
CA VAL A 43 -10.87 -25.59 5.05
C VAL A 43 -11.24 -24.12 5.21
N ALA A 44 -12.54 -23.85 5.16
CA ALA A 44 -13.11 -22.61 5.61
C ALA A 44 -12.85 -22.48 7.12
N VAL A 45 -11.97 -21.56 7.50
CA VAL A 45 -11.72 -21.20 8.90
C VAL A 45 -11.99 -19.72 9.07
N LEU A 46 -13.22 -19.45 9.52
CA LEU A 46 -13.59 -18.21 10.21
C LEU A 46 -12.74 -18.13 11.49
N LEU A 47 -11.60 -17.45 11.44
CA LEU A 47 -10.88 -17.02 12.64
C LEU A 47 -11.34 -15.62 13.05
N VAL A 48 -12.48 -15.61 13.73
CA VAL A 48 -12.71 -14.64 14.80
C VAL A 48 -11.79 -15.07 15.95
N GLY A 49 -10.66 -14.41 16.11
CA GLY A 49 -9.71 -14.71 17.18
C GLY A 49 -8.74 -13.55 17.36
N GLY A 50 -9.08 -12.67 18.30
CA GLY A 50 -8.40 -11.41 18.54
C GLY A 50 -6.90 -11.53 18.82
N GLY A 51 -6.16 -10.62 18.20
CA GLY A 51 -4.77 -10.34 18.49
C GLY A 51 -4.51 -8.86 18.25
N VAL A 52 -5.23 -7.99 18.97
CA VAL A 52 -4.83 -6.58 19.10
C VAL A 52 -3.55 -6.53 19.93
N THR A 53 -2.40 -6.65 19.26
CA THR A 53 -1.12 -6.25 19.85
C THR A 53 -1.04 -4.73 19.80
N TRP A 54 -1.63 -4.11 20.82
CA TRP A 54 -1.54 -2.70 21.17
C TRP A 54 -0.09 -2.39 21.55
N TRP A 55 0.65 -1.72 20.68
CA TRP A 55 1.86 -0.99 21.09
C TRP A 55 1.40 0.39 21.56
N ALA A 56 0.97 0.45 22.82
CA ALA A 56 0.62 1.72 23.47
C ALA A 56 1.90 2.50 23.79
N LEU A 57 2.19 3.54 23.01
CA LEU A 57 2.95 4.71 23.43
C LEU A 57 2.39 5.93 22.70
N GLY A 58 1.43 6.61 23.34
CA GLY A 58 0.93 7.90 22.87
C GLY A 58 -0.36 8.32 23.57
N ASP A 59 -0.28 8.83 24.81
CA ASP A 59 -1.32 9.73 25.32
C ASP A 59 -1.25 11.03 24.48
N GLY A 60 -2.10 11.10 23.45
CA GLY A 60 -2.23 12.22 22.51
C GLY A 60 -3.24 11.87 21.40
N ASP A 61 -3.77 12.87 20.71
CA ASP A 61 -4.49 12.75 19.42
C ASP A 61 -3.57 12.02 18.41
N ASP A 62 -3.58 10.67 18.44
CA ASP A 62 -2.77 9.85 17.55
C ASP A 62 -3.45 9.80 16.19
N ALA A 63 -2.81 10.42 15.20
CA ALA A 63 -3.32 10.46 13.84
C ALA A 63 -3.55 9.07 13.24
N MET A 64 -2.92 8.01 13.77
CA MET A 64 -3.20 6.63 13.38
C MET A 64 -4.64 6.21 13.69
N ASP A 65 -5.19 6.63 14.82
CA ASP A 65 -6.55 6.27 15.24
C ASP A 65 -7.62 6.92 14.35
N HIS A 66 -7.24 7.95 13.59
CA HIS A 66 -8.10 8.64 12.63
C HIS A 66 -8.26 7.86 11.33
N VAL A 67 -7.49 6.80 11.11
CA VAL A 67 -7.43 6.09 9.83
C VAL A 67 -7.78 4.62 10.01
N GLU A 68 -8.84 4.21 9.33
CA GLU A 68 -9.24 2.82 9.21
C GLU A 68 -8.94 2.33 7.79
N VAL A 69 -8.29 1.18 7.68
CA VAL A 69 -8.15 0.45 6.41
C VAL A 69 -8.75 -0.94 6.60
N SER A 70 -9.58 -1.36 5.66
CA SER A 70 -10.20 -2.69 5.66
C SER A 70 -9.63 -3.55 4.52
N GLY A 71 -9.83 -4.87 4.64
CA GLY A 71 -9.29 -5.85 3.70
C GLY A 71 -9.59 -5.52 2.23
N GLY A 72 -8.69 -5.94 1.35
CA GLY A 72 -8.79 -5.70 -0.08
C GLY A 72 -9.09 -6.98 -0.87
N LYS A 73 -9.23 -6.82 -2.18
CA LYS A 73 -9.41 -7.92 -3.13
C LYS A 73 -8.63 -7.64 -4.40
N LEU A 74 -8.10 -8.68 -5.01
CA LEU A 74 -7.61 -8.61 -6.38
C LEU A 74 -8.82 -8.51 -7.33
N VAL A 75 -8.79 -7.50 -8.19
CA VAL A 75 -9.72 -7.28 -9.30
C VAL A 75 -8.92 -7.53 -10.57
N VAL A 76 -9.45 -8.40 -11.43
CA VAL A 76 -8.91 -8.66 -12.76
C VAL A 76 -10.00 -8.23 -13.72
N GLU A 77 -9.73 -7.20 -14.52
CA GLU A 77 -10.62 -6.82 -15.60
C GLU A 77 -10.23 -7.62 -16.84
N ASP A 78 -11.02 -8.65 -17.14
CA ASP A 78 -10.94 -9.35 -18.42
C ASP A 78 -11.42 -8.35 -19.49
N SER A 79 -10.49 -7.81 -20.28
CA SER A 79 -10.86 -7.10 -21.50
C SER A 79 -11.36 -8.14 -22.49
N ASP A 80 -12.69 -8.23 -22.66
CA ASP A 80 -13.32 -9.11 -23.63
C ASP A 80 -12.78 -8.78 -25.03
N ASP A 81 -11.83 -9.58 -25.51
CA ASP A 81 -11.12 -9.46 -26.77
C ASP A 81 -11.90 -10.08 -27.95
N GLU A 82 -13.24 -10.13 -27.86
CA GLU A 82 -14.12 -10.72 -28.89
C GLU A 82 -14.05 -9.96 -30.25
N TYR A 83 -13.26 -8.89 -30.34
CA TYR A 83 -12.98 -8.11 -31.55
C TYR A 83 -11.49 -7.83 -31.80
N CYS A 84 -10.59 -8.78 -31.51
CA CYS A 84 -9.23 -8.72 -32.01
C CYS A 84 -9.20 -9.05 -33.53
N ASP A 85 -9.08 -8.03 -34.38
CA ASP A 85 -8.90 -8.17 -35.84
C ASP A 85 -7.40 -8.05 -36.19
N ASP A 86 -6.65 -9.13 -35.99
CA ASP A 86 -5.20 -9.23 -36.27
C ASP A 86 -4.84 -9.31 -37.77
N ASN A 87 -5.79 -9.00 -38.65
CA ASN A 87 -5.66 -9.30 -40.08
C ASN A 87 -4.99 -8.18 -40.91
N ASP A 88 -4.49 -7.12 -40.26
CA ASP A 88 -3.72 -6.07 -40.93
C ASP A 88 -2.22 -6.09 -40.56
N VAL A 89 -1.37 -5.92 -41.57
CA VAL A 89 0.09 -6.10 -41.48
C VAL A 89 0.80 -4.89 -40.85
N TYR A 90 0.04 -3.84 -40.51
CA TYR A 90 0.59 -2.51 -40.21
C TYR A 90 -0.01 -1.79 -39.00
N SER A 91 -1.00 -2.35 -38.29
CA SER A 91 -1.40 -1.81 -36.98
C SER A 91 -0.59 -2.47 -35.85
N PHE A 92 -0.33 -1.71 -34.79
CA PHE A 92 0.35 -2.18 -33.59
C PHE A 92 -0.54 -3.26 -32.96
N ASN A 93 0.01 -4.41 -32.56
CA ASN A 93 -0.74 -5.49 -31.91
C ASN A 93 -1.48 -4.94 -30.68
N ASP A 94 -2.78 -4.69 -30.80
CA ASP A 94 -3.67 -4.28 -29.71
C ASP A 94 -4.23 -5.49 -28.94
N CYS A 95 -3.83 -6.70 -29.34
CA CYS A 95 -4.18 -7.97 -28.72
C CYS A 95 -3.25 -8.36 -27.57
N ASP A 96 -2.19 -7.59 -27.30
CA ASP A 96 -1.49 -7.64 -26.00
C ASP A 96 -2.30 -6.80 -25.01
N ALA A 97 -3.50 -7.27 -24.67
CA ALA A 97 -4.19 -6.76 -23.51
C ALA A 97 -3.44 -7.30 -22.28
N ASP A 98 -2.51 -6.48 -21.77
CA ASP A 98 -2.04 -6.63 -20.41
C ASP A 98 -3.32 -6.73 -19.54
N THR A 99 -3.51 -7.86 -18.86
CA THR A 99 -4.64 -8.01 -17.94
C THR A 99 -4.52 -6.90 -16.90
N ASP A 100 -5.50 -5.98 -16.88
CA ASP A 100 -5.53 -4.89 -15.92
C ASP A 100 -5.85 -5.49 -14.53
N GLU A 101 -4.80 -5.93 -13.85
CA GLU A 101 -4.86 -6.44 -12.48
C GLU A 101 -4.68 -5.28 -11.49
N THR A 102 -5.59 -5.19 -10.53
CA THR A 102 -5.53 -4.17 -9.46
C THR A 102 -5.98 -4.78 -8.14
N TYR A 103 -5.19 -4.59 -7.08
CA TYR A 103 -5.61 -4.92 -5.73
C TYR A 103 -6.27 -3.70 -5.09
N GLU A 104 -7.60 -3.72 -4.96
CA GLU A 104 -8.39 -2.65 -4.35
C GLU A 104 -8.58 -2.89 -2.85
N PHE A 105 -8.49 -1.85 -2.03
CA PHE A 105 -8.85 -1.87 -0.61
C PHE A 105 -9.64 -0.62 -0.22
N VAL A 106 -10.43 -0.68 0.86
CA VAL A 106 -11.25 0.47 1.30
C VAL A 106 -10.57 1.15 2.49
N TYR A 107 -10.51 2.49 2.44
CA TYR A 107 -10.01 3.31 3.54
C TYR A 107 -11.07 4.30 4.04
N LYS A 108 -10.86 4.78 5.27
CA LYS A 108 -11.65 5.83 5.90
C LYS A 108 -10.74 6.69 6.78
N ILE A 109 -10.70 7.98 6.55
CA ILE A 109 -9.95 8.98 7.33
C ILE A 109 -10.96 9.90 8.02
N SER A 110 -10.98 9.93 9.35
CA SER A 110 -11.88 10.76 10.16
C SER A 110 -11.10 11.83 10.92
N ASN A 111 -11.38 13.11 10.68
CA ASN A 111 -10.71 14.18 11.41
C ASN A 111 -11.40 14.43 12.76
N GLU A 112 -10.91 13.76 13.80
CA GLU A 112 -11.40 13.95 15.18
C GLU A 112 -10.80 15.16 15.91
N GLY A 113 -9.87 15.89 15.27
CA GLY A 113 -9.29 17.09 15.85
C GLY A 113 -10.16 18.35 15.66
N ASP A 114 -9.82 19.42 16.38
CA ASP A 114 -10.65 20.62 16.51
C ASP A 114 -10.70 21.57 15.28
N GLY A 115 -9.94 21.29 14.23
CA GLY A 115 -9.81 22.16 13.05
C GLY A 115 -9.53 21.39 11.76
N PRO A 116 -9.63 22.05 10.59
CA PRO A 116 -9.34 21.41 9.32
C PRO A 116 -7.90 20.88 9.27
N ALA A 117 -7.68 19.75 8.61
CA ALA A 117 -6.37 19.13 8.52
C ALA A 117 -6.14 18.44 7.17
N ASN A 118 -4.87 18.31 6.79
CA ASN A 118 -4.44 17.41 5.74
C ASN A 118 -3.95 16.10 6.37
N TYR A 119 -4.17 14.99 5.68
CA TYR A 119 -3.69 13.66 6.04
C TYR A 119 -2.85 13.10 4.90
N ALA A 120 -1.71 12.50 5.24
CA ALA A 120 -0.94 11.64 4.37
C ALA A 120 -0.74 10.29 5.07
N VAL A 121 -1.19 9.22 4.43
CA VAL A 121 -1.26 7.87 4.98
C VAL A 121 -0.38 6.96 4.15
N VAL A 122 0.53 6.26 4.80
CA VAL A 122 1.33 5.19 4.20
C VAL A 122 0.67 3.86 4.52
N VAL A 123 0.38 3.07 3.49
CA VAL A 123 -0.23 1.74 3.63
C VAL A 123 0.74 0.68 3.09
N ASN A 124 0.99 -0.34 3.90
CA ASN A 124 1.82 -1.48 3.51
C ASN A 124 0.93 -2.70 3.21
N ALA A 125 1.27 -3.41 2.14
CA ALA A 125 0.73 -4.71 1.77
C ALA A 125 1.62 -5.84 2.30
N PHE A 126 0.99 -6.94 2.71
CA PHE A 126 1.65 -8.12 3.24
C PHE A 126 1.07 -9.39 2.62
N ASP A 127 1.90 -10.42 2.47
CA ASP A 127 1.47 -11.75 2.02
C ASP A 127 0.84 -12.59 3.14
N GLU A 128 0.46 -13.83 2.83
CA GLU A 128 -0.18 -14.75 3.77
C GLU A 128 0.70 -15.09 4.99
N ASP A 129 2.02 -15.06 4.80
CA ASP A 129 3.01 -15.29 5.86
C ASP A 129 3.27 -14.02 6.69
N GLY A 130 2.76 -12.87 6.25
CA GLY A 130 2.95 -11.57 6.88
C GLY A 130 4.22 -10.86 6.44
N ASP A 131 4.88 -11.31 5.37
CA ASP A 131 6.03 -10.65 4.78
C ASP A 131 5.60 -9.42 3.97
N PHE A 132 6.44 -8.39 3.97
CA PHE A 132 6.18 -7.16 3.23
C PHE A 132 6.18 -7.41 1.71
N VAL A 133 5.10 -6.98 1.05
CA VAL A 133 4.91 -7.09 -0.41
C VAL A 133 5.16 -5.75 -1.09
N GLY A 134 4.51 -4.68 -0.64
CA GLY A 134 4.59 -3.37 -1.28
C GLY A 134 4.03 -2.24 -0.43
N GLN A 135 4.16 -1.01 -0.92
CA GLN A 135 3.69 0.19 -0.24
C GLN A 135 2.91 1.10 -1.20
N THR A 136 1.86 1.73 -0.69
CA THR A 136 1.09 2.76 -1.39
C THR A 136 0.76 3.92 -0.44
N PHE A 137 0.19 4.99 -0.99
CA PHE A 137 -0.10 6.23 -0.28
C PHE A 137 -1.54 6.68 -0.51
N ILE A 138 -2.20 7.15 0.55
CA ILE A 138 -3.50 7.80 0.50
C ILE A 138 -3.36 9.20 1.10
N SER A 139 -4.12 10.16 0.58
CA SER A 139 -4.13 11.51 1.16
C SER A 139 -5.54 12.08 1.18
N SER A 140 -5.83 12.85 2.22
CA SER A 140 -7.03 13.69 2.28
C SER A 140 -6.61 15.12 2.56
N THR A 141 -7.18 16.10 1.86
CA THR A 141 -6.79 17.51 2.00
C THR A 141 -7.95 18.35 2.50
N HIS A 142 -7.65 19.31 3.39
CA HIS A 142 -8.63 20.22 3.99
C HIS A 142 -9.85 19.50 4.59
N LEU A 143 -9.63 18.32 5.20
CA LEU A 143 -10.70 17.58 5.84
C LEU A 143 -11.16 18.34 7.07
N ALA A 144 -12.39 18.84 7.08
CA ALA A 144 -12.92 19.63 8.19
C ALA A 144 -13.08 18.80 9.47
N ALA A 145 -13.06 19.47 10.63
CA ALA A 145 -13.26 18.83 11.93
C ALA A 145 -14.59 18.05 11.98
N GLY A 146 -14.55 16.83 12.52
CA GLY A 146 -15.68 15.91 12.60
C GLY A 146 -16.15 15.37 11.25
N LYS A 147 -15.39 15.54 10.17
CA LYS A 147 -15.68 14.97 8.85
C LYS A 147 -14.84 13.74 8.58
N THR A 148 -15.38 12.90 7.71
CA THR A 148 -14.78 11.66 7.25
C THR A 148 -14.66 11.69 5.74
N ASP A 149 -13.49 11.31 5.26
CA ASP A 149 -13.21 10.98 3.87
C ASP A 149 -13.08 9.46 3.75
N ALA A 150 -13.71 8.86 2.74
CA ALA A 150 -13.72 7.41 2.57
C ALA A 150 -13.84 7.07 1.09
N ASP A 151 -12.91 6.24 0.62
CA ASP A 151 -12.82 5.82 -0.77
C ASP A 151 -12.05 4.48 -0.85
N LYS A 152 -11.70 4.08 -2.07
CA LYS A 152 -10.78 2.98 -2.33
C LYS A 152 -9.35 3.48 -2.52
N GLY A 153 -8.41 2.70 -2.00
CA GLY A 153 -7.01 2.76 -2.40
C GLY A 153 -6.68 1.53 -3.25
N GLU A 154 -5.59 1.62 -4.00
CA GLU A 154 -5.21 0.58 -4.96
C GLU A 154 -3.70 0.30 -4.93
N PHE A 155 -3.37 -0.95 -5.25
CA PHE A 155 -2.08 -1.35 -5.78
C PHE A 155 -2.31 -1.79 -7.23
N THR A 156 -1.49 -1.29 -8.13
CA THR A 156 -1.48 -1.62 -9.56
C THR A 156 -0.16 -2.27 -9.95
N GLU A 157 -0.04 -2.77 -11.18
CA GLU A 157 1.21 -3.33 -11.72
C GLU A 157 2.40 -2.34 -11.65
N TYR A 158 2.12 -1.04 -11.63
CA TYR A 158 3.12 0.03 -11.53
C TYR A 158 3.52 0.35 -10.08
N SER A 159 2.95 -0.34 -9.09
CA SER A 159 3.27 -0.12 -7.68
C SER A 159 4.66 -0.67 -7.33
N GLU A 160 5.28 -0.08 -6.31
CA GLU A 160 6.59 -0.54 -5.85
C GLU A 160 6.45 -1.82 -5.01
N PHE A 161 6.85 -2.95 -5.60
CA PHE A 161 6.89 -4.25 -4.92
C PHE A 161 8.31 -4.67 -4.53
N ALA A 162 8.44 -5.26 -3.35
CA ALA A 162 9.69 -5.82 -2.87
C ALA A 162 10.00 -7.15 -3.56
N ASN A 163 11.28 -7.46 -3.79
CA ASN A 163 11.76 -8.83 -4.07
C ASN A 163 11.01 -9.62 -5.18
N LYS A 164 10.59 -8.98 -6.27
CA LYS A 164 9.79 -9.62 -7.34
C LYS A 164 8.44 -10.18 -6.86
N ARG A 165 7.88 -9.60 -5.80
CA ARG A 165 6.50 -9.84 -5.40
C ARG A 165 5.55 -9.20 -6.41
N GLU A 166 4.34 -9.72 -6.47
CA GLU A 166 3.31 -9.32 -7.43
C GLU A 166 2.01 -8.97 -6.70
N LEU A 167 1.03 -8.40 -7.41
CA LEU A 167 -0.28 -8.06 -6.85
C LEU A 167 -1.00 -9.25 -6.21
N SER A 168 -0.86 -10.41 -6.83
CA SER A 168 -1.45 -11.68 -6.39
C SER A 168 -0.87 -12.18 -5.06
N ASP A 169 0.31 -11.70 -4.65
CA ASP A 169 0.92 -12.04 -3.35
C ASP A 169 0.26 -11.28 -2.18
N ILE A 170 -0.54 -10.24 -2.44
CA ILE A 170 -1.13 -9.42 -1.37
C ILE A 170 -2.27 -10.18 -0.69
N ALA A 171 -2.10 -10.49 0.59
CA ALA A 171 -3.13 -11.10 1.44
C ALA A 171 -3.80 -10.09 2.39
N SER A 172 -3.07 -9.05 2.81
CA SER A 172 -3.61 -8.03 3.70
C SER A 172 -2.92 -6.67 3.55
N VAL A 173 -3.59 -5.61 3.98
CA VAL A 173 -3.05 -4.24 4.00
C VAL A 173 -3.17 -3.65 5.40
N ARG A 174 -2.22 -2.81 5.80
CA ARG A 174 -2.20 -2.15 7.11
C ARG A 174 -1.65 -0.74 7.00
N VAL A 175 -2.20 0.17 7.80
CA VAL A 175 -1.63 1.51 7.96
C VAL A 175 -0.24 1.37 8.61
N ALA A 176 0.76 1.95 7.97
CA ALA A 176 2.15 1.94 8.42
C ALA A 176 2.54 3.27 9.04
N HIS A 177 2.01 4.39 8.52
CA HIS A 177 2.26 5.72 9.03
C HIS A 177 1.10 6.67 8.68
N VAL A 178 0.80 7.62 9.57
CA VAL A 178 -0.10 8.73 9.28
C VAL A 178 0.57 10.03 9.70
N GLU A 179 0.64 10.96 8.76
CA GLU A 179 0.97 12.36 9.03
C GLU A 179 -0.32 13.17 8.98
N ARG A 180 -0.64 13.86 10.09
CA ARG A 180 -1.72 14.84 10.17
C ARG A 180 -1.14 16.24 10.29
N LEU A 181 -1.48 17.11 9.34
CA LEU A 181 -1.11 18.52 9.36
C LEU A 181 -2.35 19.38 9.61
N ALA A 182 -2.51 19.85 10.85
CA ALA A 182 -3.55 20.81 11.18
C ALA A 182 -3.33 22.12 10.41
N LEU A 183 -4.39 22.61 9.77
CA LEU A 183 -4.39 23.88 9.06
C LEU A 183 -4.78 24.98 10.04
N ALA A 184 -3.97 26.03 10.10
CA ALA A 184 -4.28 27.19 10.92
C ALA A 184 -5.60 27.82 10.43
N ASN A 185 -6.44 28.23 11.39
CA ASN A 185 -7.65 29.01 11.14
C ASN A 185 -7.33 30.46 10.79
#